data_AF-A0A7V9GC77-F1
#
_entry.id   AF-A0A7V9GC77-F1
#
_cell.length_a   1.000
_cell.length_b   1.000
_cell.length_c   1.000
_cell.angle_alpha   90.00
_cell.angle_beta   90.00
_cell.angle_gamma   90.00
#
_symmetry.space_group_name_H-M   'P 1'
#
loop_
_entity.id
_entity.type
_entity.pdbx_description
1 polymer ?
#
loop_
_entity_poly.entity_id
_entity_poly.type
_entity_poly.pdbx_seq_one_letter_code
_entity_poly.pdbx_strand_id
1 'polypeptide(L)'
;MKKLEKKHPLAVRWLHWINFPLLSMMIWSGLLIYWANAVYGIKIFGYEVFHFFPPWFYEMLGIPFRLADGISLHFFFMWLFAAGGVIYILYLIFSGEWRTLLPVPGSFKRAALVTLYDLHIVKKLPPQGKY
;
A
#
# COMPACT_ATOMS: atom_id res chain seq x y z
N MET A 1 -14.39 -5.12 -32.82
CA MET A 1 -14.78 -3.97 -31.97
C MET A 1 -14.37 -4.28 -30.53
N LYS A 2 -13.73 -3.35 -29.80
CA LYS A 2 -13.38 -3.59 -28.40
C LYS A 2 -14.66 -3.56 -27.54
N LYS A 3 -14.97 -4.66 -26.84
CA LYS A 3 -16.11 -4.75 -25.91
C LYS A 3 -15.62 -4.34 -24.52
N LEU A 4 -16.30 -3.40 -23.86
CA LEU A 4 -15.99 -3.02 -22.49
C LEU A 4 -16.57 -4.07 -21.53
N GLU A 5 -15.72 -4.65 -20.70
CA GLU A 5 -16.12 -5.59 -19.65
C GLU A 5 -15.97 -4.95 -18.27
N LYS A 6 -16.99 -5.13 -17.42
CA LYS A 6 -16.99 -4.57 -16.07
C LYS A 6 -16.03 -5.37 -15.18
N LYS A 7 -14.81 -4.87 -15.01
CA LYS A 7 -13.79 -5.49 -14.15
C LYS A 7 -13.98 -5.17 -12.66
N HIS A 8 -14.16 -3.89 -12.33
CA HIS A 8 -14.27 -3.42 -10.94
C HIS A 8 -15.64 -2.76 -10.66
N PRO A 9 -16.34 -3.18 -9.58
CA PRO A 9 -17.52 -2.50 -9.09
C PRO A 9 -17.25 -1.02 -8.78
N LEU A 10 -18.29 -0.18 -8.87
CA LEU A 10 -18.17 1.25 -8.56
C LEU A 10 -17.73 1.47 -7.11
N ALA A 11 -18.28 0.70 -6.17
CA ALA A 11 -17.92 0.77 -4.75
C ALA A 11 -16.42 0.56 -4.51
N VAL A 12 -15.83 -0.47 -5.15
CA VAL A 12 -14.39 -0.77 -5.03
C VAL A 12 -13.54 0.37 -5.57
N ARG A 13 -13.96 0.99 -6.70
CA ARG A 13 -13.24 2.14 -7.28
C ARG A 13 -13.28 3.36 -6.36
N TRP A 14 -14.45 3.69 -5.82
CA TRP A 14 -14.59 4.82 -4.89
C TRP A 14 -13.77 4.61 -3.62
N LEU A 15 -13.87 3.43 -3.00
CA LEU A 15 -13.07 3.10 -1.82
C LEU A 15 -11.57 3.20 -2.10
N HIS A 16 -11.11 2.71 -3.27
CA HIS A 16 -9.71 2.82 -3.67
C HIS A 16 -9.25 4.28 -3.81
N TRP A 17 -10.01 5.11 -4.54
CA TRP A 17 -9.66 6.51 -4.78
C TRP A 17 -9.78 7.40 -3.54
N ILE A 18 -10.63 7.05 -2.58
CA ILE A 18 -10.69 7.71 -1.27
C ILE A 18 -9.49 7.27 -0.41
N ASN A 19 -9.12 5.99 -0.44
CA ASN A 19 -7.99 5.47 0.32
C ASN A 19 -6.65 6.05 -0.14
N PHE A 20 -6.50 6.40 -1.41
CA PHE A 20 -5.26 6.99 -1.94
C PHE A 20 -4.84 8.27 -1.17
N PRO A 21 -5.63 9.36 -1.12
CA PRO A 21 -5.26 10.56 -0.37
C PRO A 21 -5.20 10.31 1.14
N LEU A 22 -6.08 9.46 1.70
CA LEU A 22 -6.02 9.10 3.12
C LEU A 22 -4.66 8.46 3.47
N LEU A 23 -4.24 7.48 2.68
CA LEU A 23 -2.96 6.79 2.88
C LEU A 23 -1.77 7.75 2.67
N SER A 24 -1.84 8.65 1.68
CA SER A 24 -0.82 9.69 1.51
C SER A 24 -0.69 10.57 2.76
N MET A 25 -1.80 11.01 3.35
CA MET A 25 -1.79 11.78 4.60
C MET A 25 -1.29 10.96 5.79
N MET A 26 -1.54 9.65 5.81
CA MET A 26 -1.00 8.73 6.82
C MET A 26 0.50 8.58 6.75
N ILE A 27 1.04 8.42 5.54
CA ILE A 27 2.48 8.34 5.32
C ILE A 27 3.14 9.67 5.71
N TRP A 28 2.58 10.81 5.26
CA TRP A 28 3.12 12.12 5.58
C TRP A 28 3.11 12.41 7.08
N SER A 29 1.98 12.19 7.76
CA SER A 29 1.88 12.37 9.21
C SER A 29 2.75 11.38 9.98
N GLY A 30 2.91 10.14 9.48
CA GLY A 30 3.84 9.15 10.02
C GLY A 30 5.30 9.61 9.93
N LEU A 31 5.70 10.27 8.84
CA LEU A 31 7.03 10.85 8.71
C LEU A 31 7.28 11.98 9.73
N LEU A 32 6.28 12.82 10.02
CA LEU A 32 6.37 13.84 11.07
C LEU A 32 6.57 13.22 12.46
N ILE A 33 5.87 12.12 12.75
CA ILE A 33 6.00 11.38 14.01
C ILE A 33 7.39 10.73 14.09
N TYR A 34 7.84 10.07 13.02
CA TYR A 34 9.16 9.44 12.98
C TYR A 34 10.28 10.47 13.17
N TRP A 35 10.17 11.63 12.51
CA TRP A 35 11.16 12.70 12.64
C TRP A 35 11.32 13.18 14.09
N ALA A 36 10.28 13.02 14.91
CA ALA A 36 10.35 13.33 16.33
C ALA A 36 11.33 12.44 17.12
N ASN A 37 11.54 11.21 16.65
CA ASN A 37 12.40 10.24 17.29
C ASN A 37 12.94 9.23 16.26
N ALA A 38 13.94 9.65 15.48
CA ALA A 38 14.55 8.84 14.42
C ALA A 38 15.53 7.81 15.00
N VAL A 39 15.03 6.85 15.78
CA VAL A 39 15.85 5.81 16.43
C VAL A 39 15.91 4.51 15.62
N TYR A 40 15.07 4.38 14.59
CA TYR A 40 15.02 3.17 13.79
C TYR A 40 16.19 3.13 12.80
N GLY A 41 17.14 2.25 13.10
CA GLY A 41 18.28 1.92 12.26
C GLY A 41 18.73 0.49 12.56
N ILE A 42 19.31 -0.17 11.57
CA ILE A 42 19.88 -1.50 11.74
C ILE A 42 21.31 -1.32 12.27
N LYS A 43 21.53 -1.72 13.52
CA LYS A 43 22.84 -1.72 14.17
C LYS A 43 23.39 -3.13 14.21
N ILE A 44 24.61 -3.33 13.71
CA ILE A 44 25.33 -4.61 13.74
C ILE A 44 26.66 -4.37 14.48
N PHE A 45 26.93 -5.14 15.53
CA PHE A 45 28.12 -4.97 16.41
C PHE A 45 28.30 -3.55 16.99
N GLY A 46 27.19 -2.83 17.22
CA GLY A 46 27.22 -1.44 17.71
C GLY A 46 27.46 -0.39 16.62
N TYR A 47 27.76 -0.81 15.38
CA TYR A 47 27.85 0.08 14.23
C TYR A 47 26.50 0.17 13.52
N GLU A 48 26.07 1.38 13.22
CA GLU A 48 24.85 1.62 12.46
C GLU A 48 25.12 1.42 10.97
N VAL A 49 24.55 0.34 10.41
CA VAL A 49 24.75 -0.07 9.02
C VAL A 49 23.73 0.58 8.09
N PHE A 50 22.53 0.85 8.62
CA PHE A 50 21.44 1.44 7.83
C PHE A 50 20.51 2.27 8.71
N HIS A 51 20.24 3.50 8.29
CA HIS A 51 19.30 4.42 8.95
C HIS A 51 18.15 4.74 7.98
N PHE A 52 16.90 4.45 8.38
CA PHE A 52 15.76 4.47 7.45
C PHE A 52 15.45 5.86 6.88
N PHE A 53 15.56 6.90 7.71
CA PHE A 53 15.31 8.29 7.28
C PHE A 53 16.35 9.23 7.89
N PRO A 54 17.47 9.49 7.21
CA PRO A 54 18.53 10.37 7.70
C PRO A 54 18.12 11.85 7.70
N PRO A 55 18.80 12.73 8.45
CA PRO A 55 18.48 14.16 8.51
C PRO A 55 18.37 14.85 7.14
N TRP A 56 19.28 14.53 6.22
CA TRP A 56 19.28 15.09 4.86
C TRP A 56 17.95 14.82 4.11
N PHE A 57 17.27 13.71 4.40
CA PHE A 57 16.00 13.35 3.76
C PHE A 57 14.89 14.34 4.14
N TYR A 58 14.85 14.72 5.42
CA TYR A 58 13.87 15.69 5.93
C TYR A 58 14.18 17.10 5.47
N GLU A 59 15.46 17.47 5.43
CA GLU A 59 15.92 18.77 4.93
C GLU A 59 15.59 18.95 3.45
N MET A 60 15.83 17.93 2.61
CA MET A 60 15.52 17.94 1.18
C MET A 60 14.01 18.09 0.93
N LEU A 61 13.18 17.44 1.74
CA LEU A 61 11.71 17.48 1.62
C LEU A 61 11.08 18.66 2.37
N GLY A 62 11.87 19.47 3.08
CA GLY A 62 11.38 20.59 3.89
C GLY A 62 10.39 20.18 4.98
N ILE A 63 10.53 18.98 5.54
CA ILE A 63 9.58 18.43 6.52
C ILE A 63 9.88 19.04 7.91
N PRO A 64 8.97 19.84 8.48
CA PRO A 64 9.20 20.46 9.78
C PRO A 64 9.07 19.47 10.93
N PHE A 65 9.80 19.72 12.02
CA PHE A 65 9.64 18.97 13.26
C PHE A 65 8.34 19.36 13.98
N ARG A 66 7.28 18.55 13.83
CA ARG A 66 5.94 18.82 14.40
C ARG A 66 5.28 17.54 14.92
N LEU A 67 5.74 17.05 16.07
CA LEU A 67 5.23 15.80 16.65
C LEU A 67 3.73 15.86 16.98
N ALA A 68 3.27 16.91 17.67
CA ALA A 68 1.88 17.03 18.12
C ALA A 68 0.90 17.06 16.94
N ASP A 69 1.22 17.83 15.89
CA ASP A 69 0.43 17.87 14.67
C ASP A 69 0.48 16.54 13.90
N GLY A 70 1.65 15.92 13.84
CA GLY A 70 1.83 14.60 13.24
C GLY A 70 0.90 13.57 13.88
N ILE A 71 0.91 13.45 15.20
CA ILE A 71 0.03 12.53 15.95
C ILE A 71 -1.45 12.89 15.72
N SER A 72 -1.83 14.16 15.84
CA SER A 72 -3.22 14.58 15.69
C SER A 72 -3.79 14.23 14.31
N LEU A 73 -3.07 14.60 13.24
CA LEU A 73 -3.44 14.27 11.86
C LEU A 73 -3.41 12.75 11.65
N HIS A 74 -2.45 12.05 12.26
CA HIS A 74 -2.33 10.61 12.09
C HIS A 74 -3.53 9.85 12.67
N PHE A 75 -3.96 10.17 13.88
CA PHE A 75 -5.14 9.53 14.45
C PHE A 75 -6.43 9.93 13.72
N PHE A 76 -6.55 11.19 13.28
CA PHE A 76 -7.73 11.64 12.54
C PHE A 76 -7.94 10.86 11.23
N PHE A 77 -6.92 10.82 10.36
CA PHE A 77 -7.04 10.11 9.08
C PHE A 77 -6.99 8.59 9.24
N MET A 78 -6.38 8.06 10.31
CA MET A 78 -6.37 6.62 10.58
C MET A 78 -7.78 6.10 10.80
N TRP A 79 -8.62 6.80 11.55
CA TRP A 79 -10.01 6.39 11.73
C TRP A 79 -10.83 6.43 10.44
N LEU A 80 -10.61 7.43 9.59
CA LEU A 80 -11.26 7.49 8.27
C LEU A 80 -10.83 6.31 7.37
N PHE A 81 -9.52 6.03 7.34
CA PHE A 81 -8.96 4.91 6.58
C PHE A 81 -9.45 3.56 7.12
N ALA A 82 -9.46 3.37 8.44
CA ALA A 82 -9.95 2.18 9.11
C ALA A 82 -11.43 1.94 8.81
N ALA A 83 -12.27 2.98 8.88
CA ALA A 83 -13.68 2.89 8.51
C ALA A 83 -13.87 2.47 7.05
N GLY A 84 -13.09 3.05 6.13
CA GLY A 84 -13.06 2.64 4.72
C GLY A 84 -12.67 1.17 4.53
N GLY A 85 -11.68 0.70 5.30
CA GLY A 85 -11.28 -0.71 5.35
C GLY A 85 -12.37 -1.64 5.85
N VAL A 86 -13.07 -1.28 6.93
CA VAL A 86 -14.20 -2.05 7.46
C VAL A 86 -15.34 -2.14 6.43
N ILE A 87 -15.70 -1.02 5.79
CA ILE A 87 -16.71 -1.00 4.73
C ILE A 87 -16.29 -1.93 3.58
N TYR A 88 -15.02 -1.91 3.18
CA TYR A 88 -14.51 -2.79 2.13
C TYR A 88 -14.59 -4.27 2.50
N ILE A 89 -14.24 -4.64 3.74
CA ILE A 89 -14.34 -6.01 4.24
C ILE A 89 -15.79 -6.49 4.24
N LEU A 90 -16.72 -5.66 4.75
CA LEU A 90 -18.15 -5.96 4.71
C LEU A 90 -18.63 -6.16 3.27
N TYR A 91 -18.23 -5.26 2.37
CA TYR A 91 -18.53 -5.38 0.94
C TYR A 91 -18.05 -6.72 0.37
N LEU A 92 -16.80 -7.12 0.64
CA LEU A 92 -16.26 -8.41 0.19
C LEU A 92 -17.09 -9.58 0.70
N ILE A 93 -17.41 -9.59 2.01
CA ILE A 93 -18.19 -10.67 2.64
C ILE A 93 -19.56 -10.81 1.98
N PHE A 94 -20.31 -9.71 1.84
CA PHE A 94 -21.68 -9.73 1.30
C PHE A 94 -21.73 -9.93 -0.22
N SER A 95 -20.76 -9.42 -0.98
CA SER A 95 -20.72 -9.57 -2.44
C SER A 95 -20.17 -10.92 -2.91
N GLY A 96 -19.45 -11.65 -2.04
CA GLY A 96 -18.77 -12.90 -2.41
C GLY A 96 -17.52 -12.70 -3.29
N GLU A 97 -17.13 -11.45 -3.57
CA GLU A 97 -15.96 -11.12 -4.40
C GLU A 97 -14.64 -11.63 -3.79
N TRP A 98 -14.61 -11.91 -2.48
CA TRP A 98 -13.45 -12.52 -1.82
C TRP A 98 -13.00 -13.85 -2.46
N ARG A 99 -13.93 -14.61 -3.05
CA ARG A 99 -13.61 -15.87 -3.74
C ARG A 99 -12.70 -15.66 -4.95
N THR A 100 -12.73 -14.47 -5.55
CA THR A 100 -11.86 -14.10 -6.69
C THR A 100 -10.47 -13.67 -6.25
N LEU A 101 -10.28 -13.33 -4.97
CA LEU A 101 -9.01 -12.89 -4.41
C LEU A 101 -8.18 -14.05 -3.85
N LEU A 102 -8.80 -15.18 -3.54
CA LEU A 102 -8.10 -16.32 -2.97
C LEU A 102 -7.19 -17.00 -4.01
N PRO A 103 -5.89 -17.20 -3.70
CA PRO A 103 -4.99 -17.88 -4.60
C PRO A 103 -5.33 -19.37 -4.68
N VAL A 104 -5.22 -19.94 -5.88
CA VAL A 104 -5.24 -21.40 -6.08
C VAL A 104 -3.81 -21.94 -6.08
N PRO A 105 -3.56 -23.25 -5.90
CA PRO A 105 -2.20 -23.80 -5.81
C PRO A 105 -1.26 -23.41 -6.96
N GLY A 106 -1.79 -23.26 -8.18
CA GLY A 106 -1.01 -22.82 -9.34
C GLY A 106 -0.69 -21.31 -9.40
N SER A 107 -1.26 -20.48 -8.51
CA SER A 107 -1.11 -19.03 -8.56
C SER A 107 0.32 -18.57 -8.28
N PHE A 108 1.05 -19.22 -7.37
CA PHE A 108 2.45 -18.86 -7.08
C PHE A 108 3.38 -19.09 -8.28
N LYS A 109 3.26 -20.26 -8.92
CA LYS A 109 4.03 -20.58 -10.14
C LYS A 109 3.69 -19.61 -11.27
N ARG A 110 2.40 -19.29 -11.44
CA ARG A 110 1.96 -18.31 -12.44
C ARG A 110 2.48 -16.91 -12.15
N ALA A 111 2.46 -16.47 -10.89
CA ALA A 111 3.00 -15.16 -10.51
C ALA A 111 4.49 -15.05 -10.87
N ALA A 112 5.29 -16.06 -10.55
CA ALA A 112 6.70 -16.09 -10.95
C ALA A 112 6.89 -16.05 -12.47
N LEU A 113 6.07 -16.80 -13.23
CA LEU A 113 6.10 -16.79 -14.69
C LEU A 113 5.67 -15.45 -15.30
N VAL A 114 4.69 -14.76 -14.70
CA VAL A 114 4.30 -13.40 -15.10
C VAL A 114 5.46 -12.43 -14.86
N THR A 115 6.10 -12.48 -13.68
CA THR A 115 7.29 -11.65 -13.42
C THR A 115 8.41 -11.92 -14.44
N LEU A 116 8.72 -13.18 -14.74
CA LEU A 116 9.73 -13.53 -15.75
C LEU A 116 9.34 -13.08 -17.16
N TYR A 117 8.05 -13.11 -17.48
CA TYR A 117 7.53 -12.58 -18.75
C TYR A 117 7.67 -11.06 -18.82
N ASP A 118 7.31 -10.34 -17.76
CA ASP A 118 7.42 -8.87 -17.67
C ASP A 118 8.88 -8.40 -17.69
N LEU A 119 9.79 -9.21 -17.13
CA LEU A 119 11.24 -9.03 -17.25
C LEU A 119 11.80 -9.46 -18.62
N HIS A 120 10.93 -9.85 -19.57
CA HIS A 120 11.28 -10.28 -20.92
C HIS A 120 12.19 -11.52 -21.00
N ILE A 121 12.24 -12.33 -19.93
CA ILE A 121 13.02 -13.57 -19.86
C ILE A 121 12.25 -14.72 -20.52
N VAL A 122 10.93 -14.76 -20.33
CA VAL A 122 10.03 -15.79 -20.87
C VAL A 122 9.13 -15.17 -21.94
N LYS A 123 8.96 -15.84 -23.08
CA LYS A 123 8.17 -15.32 -24.21
C LYS A 123 6.67 -15.62 -24.14
N LYS A 124 6.25 -16.54 -23.26
CA LYS A 124 4.85 -17.00 -23.18
C LYS A 124 4.20 -16.53 -21.90
N LEU A 125 3.15 -15.73 -22.04
CA LEU A 125 2.30 -15.30 -20.93
C LEU A 125 1.44 -16.48 -20.43
N PRO A 126 1.40 -16.78 -19.12
CA PRO A 126 0.47 -17.76 -18.58
C PRO A 126 -0.99 -17.27 -18.68
N PRO A 127 -1.98 -18.18 -18.61
CA PRO A 127 -3.40 -17.81 -18.68
C PRO A 127 -3.77 -16.75 -17.65
N GLN A 128 -4.50 -15.71 -18.09
CA GLN A 128 -4.91 -14.58 -17.26
C GLN A 128 -6.36 -14.76 -16.78
N GLY A 129 -6.59 -14.45 -15.50
CA GLY A 129 -7.92 -14.41 -14.89
C GLY A 129 -8.46 -12.98 -14.78
N LYS A 130 -9.42 -12.79 -13.86
CA LYS A 130 -9.91 -11.45 -13.47
C LYS A 130 -8.80 -10.63 -12.78
N TYR A 131 -7.95 -11.30 -12.01
CA TYR A 131 -6.81 -10.77 -11.27
C TYR A 131 -5.59 -11.64 -11.51
#